data_AF-A0A395UGH7-F1
#
_entry.id   AF-A0A395UGH7-F1
#
_cell.length_a   1.000
_cell.length_b   1.000
_cell.length_c   1.000
_cell.angle_alpha   90.00
_cell.angle_beta   90.00
_cell.angle_gamma   90.00
#
_symmetry.space_group_name_H-M   'P 1'
#
loop_
_entity.id
_entity.type
_entity.pdbx_description
1 polymer ?
#
loop_
_entity_poly.entity_id
_entity_poly.type
_entity_poly.pdbx_seq_one_letter_code
_entity_poly.pdbx_strand_id
1 'polypeptide(L)' 'YGWAVKPWVKKNGAVLFKTGTSGVIFEVAFMNAYCIRLHRSISFGQGLSTTLTISPETLTVQGVDFDNRWV' A
#
# COMPACT_ATOMS: atom_id res chain seq x y z
N TYR A 1 11.40 7.22 1.46
CA TYR A 1 11.09 8.10 2.60
C TYR A 1 10.28 9.34 2.24
N GLY A 2 10.51 10.01 1.11
CA GLY A 2 9.81 11.27 0.78
C GLY A 2 8.27 11.23 0.88
N TRP A 3 7.64 10.10 0.61
CA TRP A 3 6.20 9.91 0.80
C TRP A 3 5.77 9.98 2.28
N ALA A 4 6.56 9.40 3.18
CA ALA A 4 6.29 9.40 4.62
C ALA A 4 6.63 10.73 5.30
N VAL A 5 7.57 11.50 4.74
CA VAL A 5 8.01 12.79 5.30
C VAL A 5 7.10 13.93 4.85
N LYS A 6 6.53 13.85 3.64
CA LYS A 6 5.71 14.92 3.05
C LYS A 6 4.24 14.54 3.11
N PRO A 7 3.45 15.00 4.10
CA PRO A 7 2.07 14.57 4.30
C PRO A 7 1.13 14.97 3.15
N TRP A 8 1.52 15.91 2.28
CA TRP A 8 0.74 16.30 1.10
C TRP A 8 1.03 15.44 -0.14
N VAL A 9 2.03 14.56 -0.10
CA VAL A 9 2.38 13.71 -1.25
C VAL A 9 1.44 12.53 -1.31
N LYS A 10 0.73 12.41 -2.43
CA LYS A 10 -0.09 11.26 -2.77
C LYS A 10 0.62 10.35 -3.76
N LYS A 11 0.34 9.05 -3.71
CA LYS A 11 0.79 8.08 -4.71
C LYS A 11 -0.31 7.11 -5.09
N ASN A 12 -0.19 6.61 -6.32
CA ASN A 12 -0.96 5.48 -6.84
C ASN A 12 -0.04 4.24 -6.84
N GLY A 13 -0.64 3.05 -6.80
CA GLY A 13 0.09 1.81 -6.89
C GLY A 13 -0.80 0.59 -6.73
N ALA A 14 -0.19 -0.59 -6.69
CA ALA A 14 -0.90 -1.84 -6.50
C ALA A 14 -0.06 -2.83 -5.67
N VAL A 15 -0.74 -3.67 -4.89
CA VAL A 15 -0.21 -4.86 -4.26
C VAL A 15 -0.64 -6.06 -5.10
N LEU A 16 0.33 -6.73 -5.72
CA LEU A 16 0.11 -7.85 -6.62
C LEU A 16 0.55 -9.14 -5.93
N PHE A 17 -0.38 -10.06 -5.73
CA PHE A 17 -0.09 -11.41 -5.26
C PHE A 17 0.14 -12.29 -6.48
N LYS A 18 1.29 -12.96 -6.48
CA LYS A 18 1.73 -13.86 -7.55
C LYS A 18 2.08 -15.20 -6.93
N THR A 19 1.86 -16.27 -7.67
CA THR A 19 2.44 -17.58 -7.35
C THR A 19 3.86 -17.65 -7.87
N GLY A 20 4.67 -18.60 -7.38
CA GLY A 20 6.05 -18.78 -7.84
C GLY A 20 6.19 -19.17 -9.32
N THR A 21 5.08 -19.54 -9.98
CA THR A 21 5.08 -20.09 -11.34
C THR A 21 4.14 -19.36 -12.32
N SER A 22 3.39 -18.35 -11.87
CA SER A 22 2.30 -17.76 -12.68
C SER A 22 2.29 -16.21 -12.65
N GLY A 23 1.37 -15.64 -13.44
CA GLY A 23 1.05 -14.21 -13.43
C GLY A 23 0.36 -13.73 -12.14
N VAL A 24 -0.16 -12.50 -12.16
CA VAL A 24 -0.91 -11.92 -11.04
C VAL A 24 -2.19 -12.74 -10.82
N ILE A 25 -2.39 -13.25 -9.61
CA ILE A 25 -3.60 -13.99 -9.22
C ILE A 25 -4.54 -13.13 -8.38
N PHE A 26 -4.02 -12.09 -7.74
CA PHE A 26 -4.79 -11.16 -6.95
C PHE A 26 -4.18 -9.77 -6.97
N GLU A 27 -5.01 -8.77 -7.20
CA GLU A 27 -4.61 -7.37 -7.28
C GLU A 27 -5.42 -6.52 -6.31
N VAL A 28 -4.71 -5.69 -5.54
CA VAL A 28 -5.25 -4.59 -4.76
C VAL A 28 -4.61 -3.31 -5.26
N ALA A 29 -5.32 -2.54 -6.06
CA ALA A 29 -4.88 -1.23 -6.54
C ALA A 29 -5.38 -0.11 -5.63
N PHE A 30 -4.59 0.94 -5.49
CA PHE A 30 -4.93 2.12 -4.71
C PHE A 30 -4.61 3.40 -5.47
N MET A 31 -5.45 4.42 -5.31
CA MET A 31 -5.23 5.74 -5.89
C MET A 31 -5.23 6.83 -4.82
N ASN A 32 -4.43 7.86 -5.10
CA ASN A 32 -4.32 9.08 -4.30
C ASN A 32 -4.01 8.83 -2.82
N ALA A 33 -3.19 7.83 -2.53
CA ALA A 33 -2.92 7.42 -1.17
C ALA A 33 -1.90 8.32 -0.47
N TYR A 34 -2.24 8.73 0.75
CA TYR A 34 -1.31 9.33 1.70
C TYR A 34 -0.53 8.24 2.44
N CYS A 35 0.74 8.52 2.77
CA CYS A 35 1.47 7.72 3.75
C CYS A 35 1.19 8.29 5.14
N ILE A 36 0.43 7.57 5.96
CA ILE A 36 0.07 8.02 7.31
C ILE A 36 1.03 7.50 8.38
N ARG A 37 1.78 6.43 8.09
CA ARG A 37 2.79 5.88 9.00
C ARG A 37 3.88 5.13 8.26
N LEU A 38 5.12 5.34 8.69
CA LEU A 38 6.26 4.51 8.34
C LEU A 38 6.97 4.10 9.64
N HIS A 39 7.02 2.81 9.90
CA HIS A 39 7.67 2.25 11.08
C HIS A 39 8.74 1.25 10.64
N ARG A 40 9.93 1.34 11.22
CA ARG A 40 11.02 0.37 10.99
C ARG A 40 11.45 -0.22 12.32
N SER A 41 11.57 -1.54 12.35
CA SER A 41 12.12 -2.26 13.48
C SER A 41 13.26 -3.17 13.01
N ILE A 42 14.26 -3.35 13.87
CA ILE A 42 15.37 -4.26 13.64
C ILE A 42 15.31 -5.32 14.73
N SER A 43 15.30 -6.58 14.33
CA SER A 43 15.23 -7.72 15.25
C SER A 43 16.36 -8.69 14.96
N PHE A 44 17.02 -9.15 16.02
CA PHE A 44 18.08 -10.16 15.89
C PHE A 44 17.50 -11.45 15.27
N GLY A 45 18.16 -11.97 14.24
CA GLY A 45 17.70 -13.17 13.50
C GLY A 45 16.59 -12.97 12.46
N GLN A 46 15.87 -11.84 12.48
CA GLN A 46 14.84 -11.52 11.46
C GLN A 46 15.23 -10.33 10.54
N GLY A 47 16.31 -9.63 10.88
CA GLY A 47 16.81 -8.50 10.11
C GLY A 47 15.95 -7.25 10.30
N LEU A 48 15.79 -6.49 9.22
CA LEU A 48 15.08 -5.22 9.21
C LEU A 48 13.65 -5.41 8.68
N SER A 49 12.67 -4.99 9.46
CA SER A 49 11.27 -4.91 9.05
C SER A 49 10.86 -3.46 8.81
N THR A 50 10.11 -3.23 7.73
CA THR A 50 9.52 -1.92 7.41
C THR A 50 8.01 -2.09 7.26
N THR A 51 7.24 -1.42 8.09
CA THR A 51 5.78 -1.34 8.00
C THR A 51 5.38 0.03 7.46
N LEU A 52 4.64 0.03 6.35
CA LEU A 52 4.07 1.23 5.75
C LEU A 52 2.54 1.16 5.88
N THR A 53 1.92 2.19 6.44
CA THR A 53 0.46 2.33 6.49
C THR A 53 0.05 3.49 5.60
N ILE A 54 -0.88 3.23 4.68
CA ILE A 54 -1.37 4.19 3.69
C ILE A 54 -2.87 4.41 3.85
N SER A 55 -3.33 5.60 3.46
CA SER A 55 -4.75 5.98 3.42
C SER A 55 -5.10 6.40 1.99
N PRO A 56 -5.66 5.50 1.17
CA PRO A 56 -6.11 5.80 -0.19
C PRO A 56 -7.45 6.54 -0.24
N GLU A 57 -7.70 7.25 -1.33
CA GLU A 57 -9.03 7.80 -1.62
C GLU A 57 -9.94 6.75 -2.26
N THR A 58 -9.38 5.95 -3.15
CA THR A 58 -10.05 4.81 -3.80
C THR A 58 -9.16 3.57 -3.76
N LEU A 59 -9.80 2.42 -3.65
CA LEU A 59 -9.19 1.10 -3.59
C LEU A 59 -9.95 0.17 -4.52
N THR A 60 -9.25 -0.55 -5.39
CA THR A 60 -9.84 -1.54 -6.29
C THR A 60 -9.30 -2.91 -5.90
N VAL A 61 -10.18 -3.83 -5.49
CA VAL A 61 -9.81 -5.21 -5.13
C VAL A 61 -10.39 -6.15 -6.18
N GLN A 62 -9.52 -6.77 -6.97
CA GLN A 62 -9.95 -7.68 -8.04
C GLN A 62 -11.01 -7.06 -8.99
N GLY A 63 -10.86 -5.76 -9.30
CA GLY A 63 -11.81 -5.02 -10.14
C GLY A 63 -13.06 -4.50 -9.42
N VAL A 64 -13.23 -4.77 -8.13
CA VAL A 64 -14.31 -4.18 -7.31
C VAL A 64 -13.81 -2.89 -6.68
N ASP A 65 -14.52 -1.79 -6.93
CA ASP A 65 -14.16 -0.47 -6.44
C ASP A 65 -14.75 -0.16 -5.06
N PHE A 66 -13.91 0.43 -4.22
CA PHE A 66 -14.23 0.98 -2.91
C PHE A 66 -13.76 2.43 -2.90
N ASP A 67 -14.69 3.37 -2.74
CA ASP A 67 -14.37 4.78 -2.58
C ASP A 67 -14.73 5.26 -1.17
N ASN A 68 -14.03 6.31 -0.73
CA ASN A 68 -14.29 6.94 0.57
C ASN A 68 -15.31 8.08 0.47
N ARG A 69 -16.19 8.10 -0.53
CA ARG A 69 -17.22 9.14 -0.71
C ARG A 69 -18.50 8.77 0.03
N TRP A 70 -18.36 8.38 1.29
CA TRP A 70 -19.48 8.09 2.18
C TRP A 70 -20.32 9.38 2.35
N VAL A 71 -21.59 9.32 1.90
CA VAL A 71 -22.60 10.38 2.06
C VAL A 71 -23.27 10.24 3.41
#